data_AF-A0A9P8JMZ9-F1
#
_entry.id   AF-A0A9P8JMZ9-F1
#
_cell.length_a   1.000
_cell.length_b   1.000
_cell.length_c   1.000
_cell.angle_alpha   90.00
_cell.angle_beta   90.00
_cell.angle_gamma   90.00
#
_symmetry.space_group_name_H-M   'P 1'
#
loop_
_entity.id
_entity.type
_entity.pdbx_description
1 polymer ?
#
loop_
_entity_poly.entity_id
_entity_poly.type
_entity_poly.pdbx_seq_one_letter_code
_entity_poly.pdbx_strand_id
1 'polypeptide(L)'
;MSEEPQSLRTVWQTAEDKRRQIESSYDSNSPAYQALVNAAIASYEHCLRIQDQIALFSPNESLEDISTNDLHHLLAHYRLADLVQRLSSQDRKAVLRRAQDSYEKFLRQLDLYDILSSSDLKLLEEYRENPSTFSTASTSDPAARRERKILRFKQEKDLKQKLQHLQQNPAALQNDDDMYRRLQLT
;
A
#
# COMPACT_ATOMS: atom_id res chain seq x y z
N MET A 1 30.38 -15.82 0.16
CA MET A 1 30.17 -15.06 -1.09
C MET A 1 29.43 -13.81 -0.69
N SER A 2 30.07 -12.65 -0.82
CA SER A 2 29.51 -11.37 -0.39
C SER A 2 28.51 -10.92 -1.45
N GLU A 3 27.21 -10.93 -1.13
CA GLU A 3 26.20 -10.31 -1.98
C GLU A 3 26.52 -8.81 -2.08
N GLU A 4 26.71 -8.30 -3.30
CA GLU A 4 26.82 -6.86 -3.53
C GLU A 4 25.54 -6.18 -3.01
N PRO A 5 25.65 -5.02 -2.33
CA PRO A 5 24.47 -4.33 -1.81
C PRO A 5 23.56 -3.92 -2.98
N GLN A 6 22.44 -4.63 -3.12
CA GLN A 6 21.42 -4.28 -4.12
C GLN A 6 20.79 -2.94 -3.76
N SER A 7 20.69 -2.02 -4.73
CA SER A 7 20.05 -0.72 -4.50
C SER A 7 18.54 -0.86 -4.28
N LEU A 8 17.96 0.02 -3.46
CA LEU A 8 16.52 0.06 -3.18
C LEU A 8 15.69 0.04 -4.47
N ARG A 9 16.10 0.83 -5.47
CA ARG A 9 15.46 0.90 -6.78
C ARG A 9 15.37 -0.46 -7.48
N THR A 10 16.45 -1.23 -7.49
CA THR A 10 16.50 -2.55 -8.15
C THR A 10 15.63 -3.56 -7.41
N VAL A 11 15.69 -3.59 -6.09
CA VAL A 11 14.86 -4.49 -5.26
C VAL A 11 13.38 -4.14 -5.41
N TRP A 12 13.04 -2.85 -5.43
CA TRP A 12 11.68 -2.36 -5.62
C TRP A 12 11.12 -2.75 -6.98
N GLN A 13 11.85 -2.51 -8.07
CA GLN A 13 11.42 -2.89 -9.41
C GLN A 13 11.17 -4.40 -9.50
N THR A 14 12.07 -5.19 -8.91
CA THR A 14 11.97 -6.64 -8.82
C THR A 14 10.75 -7.10 -8.00
N ALA A 15 10.32 -6.33 -7.00
CA ALA A 15 9.11 -6.60 -6.22
C ALA A 15 7.84 -6.26 -7.02
N GLU A 16 7.82 -5.10 -7.68
CA GLU A 16 6.70 -4.64 -8.51
C GLU A 16 6.46 -5.57 -9.72
N ASP A 17 7.51 -6.06 -10.37
CA ASP A 17 7.38 -6.98 -11.50
C ASP A 17 6.72 -8.31 -11.07
N LYS A 18 7.15 -8.87 -9.93
CA LYS A 18 6.51 -10.06 -9.35
C LYS A 18 5.05 -9.78 -8.98
N ARG A 19 4.76 -8.62 -8.38
CA ARG A 19 3.38 -8.22 -8.02
C ARG A 19 2.49 -8.14 -9.26
N ARG A 20 2.95 -7.51 -10.34
CA ARG A 20 2.21 -7.44 -11.62
C ARG A 20 1.95 -8.82 -12.20
N GLN A 21 2.94 -9.71 -12.14
CA GLN A 21 2.78 -11.10 -12.57
C GLN A 21 1.70 -11.82 -11.74
N ILE A 22 1.68 -11.64 -10.42
CA ILE A 22 0.64 -12.18 -9.52
C ILE A 22 -0.75 -11.65 -9.90
N GLU A 23 -0.88 -10.36 -10.21
CA GLU A 23 -2.16 -9.75 -10.59
C GLU A 23 -2.69 -10.24 -11.94
N SER A 24 -1.80 -10.60 -12.86
CA SER A 24 -2.17 -11.20 -14.14
C SER A 24 -2.43 -12.71 -14.08
N SER A 25 -2.14 -13.37 -12.95
CA SER A 25 -2.30 -14.82 -12.81
C SER A 25 -3.71 -15.20 -12.38
N TYR A 26 -4.28 -16.20 -13.07
CA TYR A 26 -5.64 -16.70 -12.83
C TYR A 26 -5.69 -17.89 -11.86
N ASP A 27 -4.58 -18.59 -11.63
CA ASP A 27 -4.52 -19.78 -10.78
C ASP A 27 -3.83 -19.50 -9.44
N SER A 28 -4.61 -18.98 -8.50
CA SER A 28 -4.17 -18.61 -7.15
C SER A 28 -3.90 -19.80 -6.22
N ASN A 29 -4.32 -21.01 -6.62
CA ASN A 29 -4.16 -22.23 -5.82
C ASN A 29 -2.92 -23.04 -6.20
N SER A 30 -2.29 -22.73 -7.34
CA SER A 30 -1.09 -23.44 -7.78
C SER A 30 0.10 -23.23 -6.82
N PRO A 31 0.96 -24.26 -6.64
CA PRO A 31 2.21 -24.12 -5.91
C PRO A 31 3.13 -23.04 -6.52
N ALA A 32 3.11 -22.88 -7.84
CA ALA A 32 3.88 -21.86 -8.55
C ALA A 32 3.41 -20.44 -8.17
N TYR A 33 2.10 -20.20 -8.08
CA TYR A 33 1.55 -18.93 -7.61
C TYR A 33 1.98 -18.62 -6.18
N GLN A 34 1.88 -19.61 -5.28
CA GLN A 34 2.29 -19.43 -3.89
C GLN A 34 3.80 -19.18 -3.76
N ALA A 35 4.63 -19.81 -4.59
CA ALA A 35 6.06 -19.53 -4.65
C ALA A 35 6.33 -18.08 -5.12
N LEU A 36 5.61 -17.61 -6.13
CA LEU A 36 5.71 -16.24 -6.63
C LEU A 36 5.26 -15.21 -5.58
N VAL A 37 4.17 -15.46 -4.87
CA VAL A 37 3.70 -14.62 -3.74
C VAL A 37 4.77 -14.53 -2.65
N ASN A 38 5.33 -15.67 -2.22
CA ASN A 38 6.40 -15.67 -1.21
C ASN A 38 7.65 -14.91 -1.69
N ALA A 39 8.03 -15.06 -2.95
CA ALA A 39 9.17 -14.34 -3.53
C ALA A 39 8.92 -12.81 -3.63
N ALA A 40 7.68 -12.41 -3.93
CA ALA A 40 7.28 -10.99 -3.92
C ALA A 40 7.32 -10.41 -2.50
N ILE A 41 6.76 -11.13 -1.52
CA ILE A 41 6.80 -10.77 -0.09
C ILE A 41 8.25 -10.56 0.37
N ALA A 42 9.14 -11.51 0.09
CA ALA A 42 10.55 -11.40 0.47
C ALA A 42 11.24 -10.18 -0.19
N SER A 43 10.84 -9.81 -1.41
CA SER A 43 11.36 -8.64 -2.11
C SER A 43 10.91 -7.33 -1.45
N TYR A 44 9.64 -7.22 -1.05
CA TYR A 44 9.15 -6.03 -0.30
C TYR A 44 9.72 -5.95 1.11
N GLU A 45 9.90 -7.08 1.81
CA GLU A 45 10.59 -7.11 3.11
C GLU A 45 12.04 -6.64 2.98
N HIS A 46 12.71 -6.99 1.87
CA HIS A 46 14.03 -6.46 1.58
C HIS A 46 14.01 -4.95 1.31
N CYS A 47 13.03 -4.45 0.55
CA CYS A 47 12.84 -3.00 0.35
C CYS A 47 12.70 -2.27 1.68
N LEU A 48 11.83 -2.76 2.58
CA LEU A 48 11.60 -2.18 3.91
C LEU A 48 12.89 -2.16 4.74
N ARG A 49 13.68 -3.23 4.73
CA ARG A 49 14.98 -3.24 5.42
C ARG A 49 15.93 -2.18 4.89
N ILE A 50 15.99 -1.98 3.57
CA ILE A 50 16.85 -0.95 2.97
C ILE A 50 16.33 0.44 3.33
N GLN A 51 15.01 0.67 3.27
CA GLN A 51 14.38 1.93 3.67
C GLN A 51 14.72 2.30 5.13
N ASP A 52 14.64 1.33 6.04
CA ASP A 52 15.02 1.51 7.45
C ASP A 52 16.51 1.83 7.60
N GLN A 53 17.39 1.13 6.86
CA GLN A 53 18.84 1.32 6.92
C GLN A 53 19.30 2.70 6.45
N ILE A 54 18.66 3.22 5.40
CA ILE A 54 18.97 4.55 4.86
C ILE A 54 18.13 5.65 5.52
N ALA A 55 17.26 5.29 6.47
CA ALA A 55 16.29 6.18 7.10
C ALA A 55 15.49 7.01 6.08
N LEU A 56 15.01 6.37 4.99
CA LEU A 56 14.36 7.04 3.87
C LEU A 56 13.15 7.88 4.31
N PHE A 57 12.46 7.42 5.35
CA PHE A 57 11.30 8.08 5.91
C PHE A 57 11.56 8.36 7.39
N SER A 58 11.91 9.60 7.71
CA SER A 58 12.14 10.05 9.08
C SER A 58 10.87 10.65 9.71
N PRO A 59 10.59 10.40 11.01
CA PRO A 59 9.48 11.05 11.72
C PRO A 59 9.67 12.55 11.97
N ASN A 60 10.84 13.10 11.66
CA ASN A 60 11.12 14.54 11.79
C ASN A 60 11.05 15.28 10.45
N GLU A 61 10.63 14.59 9.37
CA GLU A 61 10.49 15.16 8.03
C GLU A 61 9.01 15.37 7.70
N SER A 62 8.74 16.38 6.88
CA SER A 62 7.43 16.63 6.31
C SER A 62 7.28 15.93 4.96
N LEU A 63 6.04 15.88 4.44
CA LEU A 63 5.79 15.35 3.10
C LEU A 63 6.63 16.06 2.03
N GLU A 64 6.87 17.35 2.18
CA GLU A 64 7.60 18.18 1.21
C GLU A 64 9.11 17.89 1.18
N ASP A 65 9.64 17.25 2.24
CA ASP A 65 11.03 16.81 2.28
C ASP A 65 11.25 15.49 1.51
N ILE A 66 10.16 14.79 1.17
CA ILE A 66 10.23 13.55 0.38
C ILE A 66 10.35 13.89 -1.10
N SER A 67 11.46 13.46 -1.72
CA SER A 67 11.67 13.46 -3.16
C SER A 67 10.50 12.79 -3.89
N THR A 68 10.01 13.42 -4.96
CA THR A 68 8.92 12.90 -5.79
C THR A 68 9.19 11.48 -6.29
N ASN A 69 10.46 11.17 -6.59
CA ASN A 69 10.86 9.84 -7.02
C ASN A 69 10.79 8.79 -5.91
N ASP A 70 10.79 9.18 -4.64
CA ASP A 70 10.77 8.27 -3.50
C ASP A 70 9.38 8.09 -2.90
N LEU A 71 8.39 8.93 -3.27
CA LEU A 71 7.00 8.83 -2.76
C LEU A 71 6.39 7.43 -2.93
N HIS A 72 6.67 6.76 -4.04
CA HIS A 72 6.11 5.44 -4.31
C HIS A 72 6.57 4.37 -3.29
N HIS A 73 7.70 4.60 -2.63
CA HIS A 73 8.22 3.73 -1.58
C HIS A 73 7.36 3.71 -0.32
N LEU A 74 6.50 4.72 -0.10
CA LEU A 74 5.49 4.75 0.98
C LEU A 74 4.49 3.57 0.86
N LEU A 75 4.30 3.03 -0.35
CA LEU A 75 3.38 1.92 -0.57
C LEU A 75 3.93 0.56 -0.12
N ALA A 76 5.21 0.46 0.31
CA ALA A 76 5.86 -0.80 0.62
C ALA A 76 5.06 -1.67 1.60
N HIS A 77 4.63 -1.08 2.73
CA HIS A 77 3.83 -1.76 3.74
C HIS A 77 2.44 -2.16 3.23
N TYR A 78 1.80 -1.32 2.42
CA TYR A 78 0.53 -1.65 1.77
C TYR A 78 0.65 -2.83 0.81
N ARG A 79 1.68 -2.84 -0.05
CA ARG A 79 1.93 -3.94 -1.00
C ARG A 79 2.23 -5.25 -0.27
N LEU A 80 3.01 -5.19 0.79
CA LEU A 80 3.28 -6.34 1.65
C LEU A 80 1.98 -6.90 2.25
N ALA A 81 1.12 -6.04 2.80
CA ALA A 81 -0.15 -6.44 3.40
C ALA A 81 -1.08 -7.13 2.39
N ASP A 82 -1.22 -6.58 1.17
CA ASP A 82 -2.03 -7.17 0.11
C ASP A 82 -1.50 -8.55 -0.32
N LEU A 83 -0.18 -8.68 -0.46
CA LEU A 83 0.46 -9.95 -0.83
C LEU A 83 0.34 -11.01 0.26
N VAL A 84 0.53 -10.64 1.53
CA VAL A 84 0.39 -11.56 2.67
C VAL A 84 -1.01 -12.18 2.69
N GLN A 85 -2.06 -11.42 2.38
CA GLN A 85 -3.42 -11.95 2.31
C GLN A 85 -3.64 -13.02 1.24
N ARG A 86 -2.77 -13.09 0.22
CA ARG A 86 -2.84 -14.07 -0.88
C ARG A 86 -2.14 -15.40 -0.53
N LEU A 87 -1.50 -15.50 0.63
CA LEU A 87 -0.90 -16.73 1.11
C LEU A 87 -1.96 -17.79 1.45
N SER A 88 -1.73 -18.99 0.94
CA SER A 88 -2.43 -20.20 1.38
C SER A 88 -1.74 -20.74 2.64
N SER A 89 -2.49 -20.82 3.75
CA SER A 89 -1.98 -21.27 5.06
C SER A 89 -3.08 -21.98 5.83
N GLN A 90 -2.70 -23.00 6.60
CA GLN A 90 -3.60 -23.68 7.55
C GLN A 90 -3.95 -22.76 8.73
N ASP A 91 -3.05 -21.85 9.11
CA ASP A 91 -3.31 -20.81 10.11
C ASP A 91 -3.64 -19.48 9.40
N ARG A 92 -4.90 -19.38 8.93
CA ARG A 92 -5.38 -18.16 8.29
C ARG A 92 -5.39 -16.97 9.26
N LYS A 93 -5.55 -17.21 10.57
CA LYS A 93 -5.61 -16.15 11.59
C LYS A 93 -4.25 -15.46 11.71
N ALA A 94 -3.15 -16.22 11.72
CA ALA A 94 -1.80 -15.66 11.73
C ALA A 94 -1.51 -14.81 10.48
N VAL A 95 -1.94 -15.28 9.29
CA VAL A 95 -1.81 -14.52 8.03
C VAL A 95 -2.54 -13.18 8.10
N LEU A 96 -3.79 -13.18 8.59
CA LEU A 96 -4.58 -11.95 8.70
C LEU A 96 -4.00 -10.96 9.71
N ARG A 97 -3.45 -11.43 10.84
CA ARG A 97 -2.75 -10.56 11.80
C ARG A 97 -1.51 -9.92 11.18
N ARG A 98 -0.68 -10.69 10.46
CA ARG A 98 0.50 -10.16 9.77
C ARG A 98 0.13 -9.10 8.72
N ALA A 99 -0.95 -9.33 7.97
CA ALA A 99 -1.46 -8.35 7.02
C ALA A 99 -1.96 -7.09 7.72
N GLN A 100 -2.72 -7.24 8.82
CA GLN A 100 -3.19 -6.14 9.66
C GLN A 100 -2.02 -5.29 10.19
N ASP A 101 -1.00 -5.91 10.79
CA ASP A 101 0.19 -5.21 11.28
C ASP A 101 0.88 -4.40 10.17
N SER A 102 0.89 -4.92 8.94
CA SER A 102 1.48 -4.23 7.78
C SER A 102 0.61 -3.06 7.32
N TYR A 103 -0.72 -3.21 7.31
CA TYR A 103 -1.63 -2.09 7.04
C TYR A 103 -1.54 -1.00 8.10
N GLU A 104 -1.40 -1.36 9.38
CA GLU A 104 -1.25 -0.38 10.45
C GLU A 104 0.05 0.42 10.32
N LYS A 105 1.16 -0.22 9.93
CA LYS A 105 2.43 0.47 9.65
C LYS A 105 2.29 1.45 8.47
N PHE A 106 1.61 1.03 7.40
CA PHE A 106 1.31 1.91 6.28
C PHE A 106 0.48 3.13 6.71
N LEU A 107 -0.63 2.91 7.42
CA LEU A 107 -1.49 4.01 7.87
C LEU A 107 -0.79 4.95 8.84
N ARG A 108 0.04 4.42 9.75
CA ARG A 108 0.87 5.23 10.65
C ARG A 108 1.87 6.08 9.86
N GLN A 109 2.47 5.53 8.81
CA GLN A 109 3.39 6.27 7.97
C GLN A 109 2.68 7.40 7.21
N LEU A 110 1.47 7.16 6.68
CA LEU A 110 0.68 8.22 6.05
C LEU A 110 0.25 9.32 7.04
N ASP A 111 -0.12 8.93 8.26
CA ASP A 111 -0.47 9.83 9.38
C ASP A 111 0.72 10.73 9.75
N LEU A 112 1.93 10.16 9.85
CA LEU A 112 3.16 10.88 10.16
C LEU A 112 3.49 12.00 9.17
N TYR A 113 3.14 11.82 7.89
CA TYR A 113 3.38 12.78 6.82
C TYR A 113 2.15 13.63 6.49
N ASP A 114 1.11 13.62 7.33
CA ASP A 114 -0.14 14.36 7.14
C ASP A 114 -0.82 14.09 5.78
N ILE A 115 -0.66 12.88 5.23
CA ILE A 115 -1.23 12.47 3.92
C ILE A 115 -2.70 12.09 4.06
N LEU A 116 -3.10 11.61 5.24
CA LEU A 116 -4.47 11.16 5.49
C LEU A 116 -5.45 12.35 5.45
N SER A 117 -6.57 12.17 4.75
CA SER A 117 -7.66 13.14 4.83
C SER A 117 -8.22 13.23 6.26
N SER A 118 -8.82 14.35 6.65
CA SER A 118 -9.42 14.48 7.98
C SER A 118 -10.50 13.43 8.27
N SER A 119 -11.17 12.91 7.24
CA SER A 119 -12.12 11.79 7.40
C SER A 119 -11.43 10.45 7.64
N ASP A 120 -10.30 10.20 6.98
CA ASP A 120 -9.55 8.95 7.15
C ASP A 120 -8.79 8.92 8.47
N LEU A 121 -8.28 10.07 8.92
CA LEU A 121 -7.65 10.21 10.23
C LEU A 121 -8.63 9.86 11.35
N LYS A 122 -9.87 10.38 11.30
CA LYS A 122 -10.92 10.02 12.27
C LYS A 122 -11.23 8.53 12.29
N LEU A 123 -11.29 7.89 11.12
CA LEU A 123 -11.50 6.44 11.03
C LEU A 123 -10.33 5.67 11.64
N LEU A 124 -9.10 6.16 11.44
CA LEU A 124 -7.90 5.56 12.03
C LEU A 124 -7.88 5.72 13.56
N GLU A 125 -8.30 6.87 14.09
CA GLU A 125 -8.46 7.11 15.53
C GLU A 125 -9.50 6.19 16.14
N GLU A 126 -10.70 6.11 15.56
CA GLU A 126 -11.76 5.18 15.99
C GLU A 126 -11.29 3.72 15.98
N TYR A 127 -10.52 3.34 14.96
CA TYR A 127 -9.90 2.01 14.87
C TYR A 127 -8.90 1.77 16.01
N ARG A 128 -8.02 2.74 16.29
CA ARG A 128 -7.01 2.65 17.36
C ARG A 128 -7.66 2.52 18.74
N GLU A 129 -8.78 3.19 18.98
CA GLU A 129 -9.53 3.08 20.23
C GLU A 129 -10.20 1.71 20.41
N ASN A 130 -10.76 1.15 19.32
CA ASN A 130 -11.61 -0.04 19.38
C ASN A 130 -11.26 -1.09 18.31
N PRO A 131 -10.02 -1.60 18.22
CA PRO A 131 -9.56 -2.38 17.06
C PRO A 131 -10.31 -3.72 16.85
N SER A 132 -10.89 -4.28 17.92
CA SER A 132 -11.63 -5.55 17.88
C SER A 132 -13.10 -5.41 17.49
N THR A 133 -13.67 -4.20 17.59
CA THR A 133 -15.10 -3.93 17.32
C THR A 133 -15.32 -2.86 16.26
N PHE A 134 -14.25 -2.17 15.84
CA PHE A 134 -14.27 -1.18 14.79
C PHE A 134 -14.89 -1.74 13.51
N SER A 135 -15.79 -0.96 12.93
CA SER A 135 -16.37 -1.27 11.64
C SER A 135 -16.48 -0.01 10.83
N THR A 136 -15.93 -0.08 9.63
CA THR A 136 -16.11 0.97 8.64
C THR A 136 -17.55 1.05 8.14
N ALA A 137 -18.47 0.14 8.49
CA ALA A 137 -19.89 0.22 8.13
C ALA A 137 -20.79 -0.06 9.34
N SER A 138 -21.97 0.58 9.41
CA SER A 138 -22.92 0.31 10.50
C SER A 138 -23.25 -1.18 10.59
N THR A 139 -23.13 -1.74 11.79
CA THR A 139 -23.45 -3.14 12.09
C THR A 139 -24.92 -3.32 12.47
N SER A 140 -25.57 -2.26 12.95
CA SER A 140 -26.95 -2.26 13.46
C SER A 140 -27.97 -1.68 12.48
N ASP A 141 -27.55 -0.80 11.55
CA ASP A 141 -28.43 -0.13 10.59
C ASP A 141 -28.11 -0.54 9.14
N PRO A 142 -28.96 -1.38 8.51
CA PRO A 142 -28.79 -1.80 7.12
C PRO A 142 -28.82 -0.67 6.10
N ALA A 143 -29.60 0.39 6.32
CA ALA A 143 -29.70 1.53 5.40
C ALA A 143 -28.41 2.35 5.44
N ALA A 144 -27.95 2.73 6.63
CA ALA A 144 -26.66 3.41 6.81
C ALA A 144 -25.48 2.58 6.27
N ARG A 145 -25.50 1.25 6.45
CA ARG A 145 -24.50 0.35 5.87
C ARG A 145 -24.48 0.39 4.34
N ARG A 146 -25.66 0.40 3.71
CA ARG A 146 -25.78 0.49 2.25
C ARG A 146 -25.28 1.83 1.73
N GLU A 147 -25.72 2.93 2.34
CA GLU A 147 -25.31 4.28 1.95
C GLU A 147 -23.81 4.46 2.01
N ARG A 148 -23.17 3.99 3.09
CA ARG A 148 -21.71 4.08 3.23
C ARG A 148 -20.95 3.26 2.19
N LYS A 149 -21.45 2.08 1.83
CA LYS A 149 -20.88 1.29 0.71
C LYS A 149 -21.01 2.02 -0.62
N ILE A 150 -22.16 2.66 -0.90
CA ILE A 150 -22.36 3.46 -2.11
C ILE A 150 -21.39 4.63 -2.15
N LEU A 151 -21.22 5.34 -1.03
CA LEU A 151 -20.28 6.45 -0.93
C LEU A 151 -18.84 6.01 -1.22
N ARG A 152 -18.37 4.93 -0.58
CA ARG A 152 -17.03 4.38 -0.81
C ARG A 152 -16.82 3.91 -2.25
N PHE A 153 -17.82 3.27 -2.83
CA PHE A 153 -17.77 2.84 -4.23
C PHE A 153 -17.63 4.04 -5.18
N LYS A 154 -18.35 5.13 -4.92
CA LYS A 154 -18.22 6.38 -5.70
C LYS A 154 -16.82 6.98 -5.54
N GLN A 155 -16.32 7.11 -4.31
CA GLN A 155 -14.98 7.63 -4.03
C GLN A 155 -13.90 6.80 -4.74
N GLU A 156 -13.96 5.47 -4.65
CA GLU A 156 -13.00 4.58 -5.34
C GLU A 156 -13.08 4.75 -6.86
N LYS A 157 -14.29 4.88 -7.42
CA LYS A 157 -14.48 5.11 -8.85
C LYS A 157 -13.88 6.46 -9.28
N ASP A 158 -14.13 7.52 -8.53
CA ASP A 158 -13.64 8.86 -8.84
C ASP A 158 -12.10 8.92 -8.76
N LEU A 159 -11.49 8.26 -7.76
CA LEU A 159 -10.03 8.13 -7.65
C LEU A 159 -9.44 7.36 -8.83
N LYS A 160 -10.05 6.22 -9.23
CA LYS A 160 -9.61 5.47 -10.41
C LYS A 160 -9.68 6.28 -11.69
N GLN A 161 -10.75 7.06 -11.88
CA GLN A 161 -10.89 7.95 -13.03
C GLN A 161 -9.83 9.06 -13.02
N LYS A 162 -9.55 9.65 -11.85
CA LYS A 162 -8.50 10.66 -11.68
C LYS A 162 -7.12 10.10 -11.99
N LEU A 163 -6.78 8.91 -11.47
CA LEU A 163 -5.54 8.20 -11.78
C LEU A 163 -5.41 7.95 -13.28
N GLN A 164 -6.46 7.43 -13.92
CA GLN A 164 -6.47 7.18 -15.36
C GLN A 164 -6.24 8.46 -16.15
N HIS A 165 -6.91 9.56 -15.79
CA HIS A 165 -6.75 10.86 -16.45
C HIS A 165 -5.33 11.40 -16.30
N LEU A 166 -4.75 11.34 -15.09
CA LEU A 166 -3.36 11.79 -14.86
C LEU A 166 -2.35 10.96 -15.66
N GLN A 167 -2.62 9.67 -15.87
CA GLN A 167 -1.76 8.76 -16.64
C GLN A 167 -1.87 8.91 -18.17
N GLN A 168 -2.85 9.65 -18.70
CA GLN A 168 -3.07 9.78 -20.15
C GLN A 168 -1.98 10.56 -20.88
N ASN A 169 -1.15 11.34 -20.17
CA ASN A 169 -0.06 12.11 -20.78
C ASN A 169 1.31 11.76 -20.16
N PRO A 170 1.92 10.63 -20.54
CA PRO A 170 3.22 10.21 -20.02
C PRO A 170 4.34 11.24 -20.26
N ALA A 171 4.28 11.97 -21.38
CA ALA A 171 5.26 13.00 -21.70
C ALA A 171 5.19 14.20 -20.74
N ALA A 172 3.99 14.56 -20.29
CA ALA A 172 3.84 15.57 -19.24
C ALA A 172 4.39 15.07 -17.91
N LEU A 173 4.06 13.84 -17.49
CA LEU A 173 4.56 13.25 -16.24
C LEU A 173 6.09 13.12 -16.19
N GLN A 174 6.75 12.95 -17.35
CA GLN A 174 8.20 12.85 -17.41
C GLN A 174 8.90 14.21 -17.31
N ASN A 175 8.24 15.29 -17.73
CA ASN A 175 8.84 16.63 -17.82
C ASN A 175 8.35 17.59 -16.72
N ASP A 176 7.31 17.23 -15.99
CA ASP A 176 6.65 18.04 -14.96
C ASP A 176 6.60 17.27 -13.64
N ASP A 177 7.52 17.62 -12.73
CA ASP A 177 7.65 16.96 -11.42
C ASP A 177 6.40 17.17 -10.54
N ASP A 178 5.77 18.34 -10.59
CA ASP A 178 4.56 18.64 -9.82
C ASP A 178 3.40 17.73 -10.24
N MET A 179 3.25 17.52 -11.56
CA MET A 179 2.27 16.59 -12.11
C MET A 179 2.55 15.13 -11.71
N TYR A 180 3.83 14.73 -11.70
CA TYR A 180 4.22 13.39 -11.27
C TYR A 180 4.01 13.17 -9.78
N ARG A 181 4.37 14.16 -8.94
CA ARG A 181 4.11 14.19 -7.50
C ARG A 181 2.63 14.07 -7.19
N ARG A 182 1.80 14.85 -7.89
CA ARG A 182 0.34 14.77 -7.78
C ARG A 182 -0.21 13.40 -8.14
N LEU A 183 0.36 12.73 -9.15
CA LEU A 183 -0.02 11.36 -9.49
C LEU A 183 0.33 10.38 -8.38
N GLN A 184 1.50 10.49 -7.74
CA GLN A 184 1.90 9.60 -6.64
C GLN A 184 1.04 9.78 -5.38
N LEU A 185 0.52 11.00 -5.13
CA LEU A 185 -0.32 11.33 -3.98
C LEU A 185 -1.83 11.21 -4.24
N THR A 186 -2.24 10.77 -5.44
CA THR A 186 -3.65 10.54 -5.78
C THR A 186 -4.08 9.12 -5.45
#